data_AF-A0A4Z0BJ97-F1
#
_entry.id   AF-A0A4Z0BJ97-F1
#
_cell.length_a   1.000
_cell.length_b   1.000
_cell.length_c   1.000
_cell.angle_alpha   90.00
_cell.angle_beta   90.00
_cell.angle_gamma   90.00
#
_symmetry.space_group_name_H-M   'P 1'
#
loop_
_entity.id
_entity.type
_entity.pdbx_description
1 polymer ?
#
loop_
_entity_poly.entity_id
_entity_poly.type
_entity_poly.pdbx_seq_one_letter_code
_entity_poly.pdbx_strand_id
1 'polypeptide(L)'
;MQSPQSGQSLLNLSQLETQLLRQLVLVQGRDATGFAASVLPDGCCISVRSPAAAAFYPLEGWTSRFLRHLHHGYFDPKAVTRPVRPAN
;
A
#
# COMPACT_ATOMS: atom_id res chain seq x y z
N MET A 1 -0.25 -33.31 -18.13
CA MET A 1 0.28 -32.67 -16.92
C MET A 1 0.12 -31.16 -17.07
N GLN A 2 -0.79 -30.53 -16.32
CA GLN A 2 -1.05 -29.09 -16.40
C GLN A 2 -0.97 -28.47 -15.00
N SER A 3 0.01 -27.59 -14.81
CA SER A 3 0.09 -26.51 -13.81
C SER A 3 1.34 -25.66 -14.15
N PRO A 4 1.38 -24.34 -13.93
CA PRO A 4 0.61 -23.60 -12.91
C PRO A 4 -0.16 -22.37 -13.47
N GLN A 5 -1.46 -22.32 -13.22
CA GLN A 5 -2.33 -21.17 -13.55
C GLN A 5 -2.38 -20.14 -12.40
N SER A 6 -1.76 -20.44 -11.26
CA SER A 6 -1.91 -19.70 -9.99
C SER A 6 -1.22 -18.34 -9.96
N GLY A 7 -0.19 -18.12 -10.80
CA GLY A 7 0.57 -16.87 -10.81
C GLY A 7 -0.16 -15.69 -11.47
N GLN A 8 -1.01 -15.95 -12.47
CA GLN A 8 -1.70 -14.89 -13.20
C GLN A 8 -2.83 -14.25 -12.37
N SER A 9 -3.50 -15.04 -11.53
CA SER A 9 -4.58 -14.55 -10.66
C SER A 9 -4.07 -13.54 -9.61
N LEU A 10 -2.89 -13.79 -9.05
CA LEU A 10 -2.25 -12.91 -8.06
C LEU A 10 -1.82 -11.56 -8.65
N LEU A 11 -1.33 -11.58 -9.90
CA LEU A 11 -0.96 -10.36 -10.63
C LEU A 11 -2.19 -9.52 -10.96
N ASN A 12 -3.27 -10.15 -11.42
CA ASN A 12 -4.54 -9.47 -11.70
C ASN A 12 -5.16 -8.87 -10.43
N LEU A 13 -5.13 -9.59 -9.30
CA LEU A 13 -5.58 -9.07 -8.01
C LEU A 13 -4.75 -7.87 -7.58
N SER A 14 -3.42 -7.94 -7.69
CA SER A 14 -2.54 -6.83 -7.29
C SER A 14 -2.77 -5.57 -8.15
N GLN A 15 -3.11 -5.73 -9.42
CA GLN A 15 -3.47 -4.62 -10.30
C GLN A 15 -4.81 -3.98 -9.89
N LEU A 16 -5.83 -4.80 -9.57
CA LEU A 16 -7.12 -4.32 -9.07
C LEU A 16 -6.98 -3.58 -7.74
N GLU A 17 -6.24 -4.15 -6.78
CA GLU A 17 -6.00 -3.53 -5.49
C GLU A 17 -5.21 -2.21 -5.62
N THR A 18 -4.26 -2.15 -6.57
CA THR A 18 -3.55 -0.90 -6.88
C THR A 18 -4.49 0.16 -7.44
N GLN A 19 -5.44 -0.21 -8.30
CA GLN A 19 -6.44 0.72 -8.81
C GLN A 19 -7.36 1.23 -7.69
N LEU A 20 -7.85 0.33 -6.83
CA LEU A 20 -8.66 0.69 -5.67
C LEU A 20 -7.89 1.63 -4.73
N LEU A 21 -6.65 1.29 -4.39
CA LEU A 21 -5.76 2.13 -3.58
C LEU A 21 -5.66 3.55 -4.15
N ARG A 22 -5.41 3.68 -5.46
CA ARG A 22 -5.27 4.99 -6.11
C ARG A 22 -6.58 5.78 -6.06
N GLN A 23 -7.71 5.14 -6.30
CA GLN A 23 -9.02 5.80 -6.19
C GLN A 23 -9.28 6.30 -4.76
N LEU A 24 -8.95 5.51 -3.74
CA LEU A 24 -9.08 5.92 -2.34
C LEU A 24 -8.22 7.16 -2.03
N VAL A 25 -6.98 7.20 -2.54
CA VAL A 25 -6.09 8.36 -2.35
C VAL A 25 -6.65 9.60 -3.05
N LEU A 26 -7.13 9.47 -4.30
CA LEU A 26 -7.71 10.57 -5.07
C LEU A 26 -8.96 11.15 -4.41
N VAL A 27 -9.86 10.29 -3.88
CA VAL A 27 -11.08 10.73 -3.17
C VAL A 27 -10.75 11.52 -1.91
N GLN A 28 -9.60 11.27 -1.28
CA GLN A 28 -9.11 12.04 -0.14
C GLN A 28 -8.41 13.36 -0.54
N GLY A 29 -8.43 13.71 -1.84
CA GLY A 29 -7.80 14.93 -2.36
C GLY A 29 -6.28 14.89 -2.37
N ARG A 30 -5.68 13.70 -2.30
CA ARG A 30 -4.22 13.50 -2.29
C ARG A 30 -3.74 12.99 -3.64
N ASP A 31 -2.45 13.20 -3.92
CA ASP A 31 -1.82 12.64 -5.11
C ASP A 31 -1.61 11.12 -4.96
N ALA A 32 -2.16 10.37 -5.91
CA ALA A 32 -2.08 8.91 -5.94
C ALA A 32 -0.85 8.39 -6.71
N THR A 33 -0.03 9.29 -7.24
CA THR A 33 1.18 8.91 -8.01
C THR A 33 2.16 8.17 -7.11
N GLY A 34 2.68 7.04 -7.61
CA GLY A 34 3.62 6.19 -6.88
C GLY A 34 2.99 5.30 -5.81
N PHE A 35 1.66 5.33 -5.62
CA PHE A 35 0.97 4.34 -4.81
C PHE A 35 0.82 3.02 -5.56
N ALA A 36 1.15 1.93 -4.88
CA ALA A 36 1.04 0.56 -5.37
C ALA A 36 0.62 -0.39 -4.26
N ALA A 37 -0.24 -1.35 -4.59
CA ALA A 37 -0.66 -2.42 -3.70
C ALA A 37 -0.27 -3.78 -4.29
N SER A 38 0.08 -4.73 -3.42
CA SER A 38 0.33 -6.12 -3.83
C SER A 38 -0.14 -7.06 -2.74
N VAL A 39 -0.99 -8.01 -3.13
CA VAL A 39 -1.37 -9.13 -2.26
C VAL A 39 -0.18 -10.08 -2.17
N LEU A 40 0.15 -10.52 -0.96
CA LEU A 40 1.24 -11.48 -0.74
C LEU A 40 0.84 -12.87 -1.25
N PRO A 41 1.81 -13.76 -1.57
CA PRO A 41 1.54 -15.09 -2.13
C PRO A 41 0.60 -15.95 -1.27
N ASP A 42 0.66 -15.78 0.05
CA ASP A 42 -0.17 -16.50 1.02
C ASP A 42 -1.62 -15.99 1.08
N GLY A 43 -1.97 -14.93 0.34
CA GLY A 43 -3.32 -14.36 0.25
C GLY A 43 -3.85 -13.71 1.54
N CYS A 44 -3.11 -13.76 2.64
CA CYS A 44 -3.55 -13.28 3.95
C CYS A 44 -3.32 -11.78 4.15
N CYS A 45 -2.39 -11.19 3.40
CA CYS A 45 -1.90 -9.84 3.63
C CYS A 45 -1.78 -9.07 2.33
N ILE A 46 -1.91 -7.75 2.45
CA ILE A 46 -1.64 -6.80 1.38
C ILE A 46 -0.55 -5.83 1.81
N SER A 47 0.39 -5.60 0.90
CA SER A 47 1.41 -4.56 1.04
C SER A 47 0.95 -3.32 0.29
N VAL A 48 1.01 -2.17 0.95
CA VAL A 48 0.75 -0.85 0.37
C VAL A 48 2.05 -0.06 0.40
N ARG A 49 2.47 0.43 -0.76
CA ARG A 49 3.65 1.26 -0.93
C ARG A 49 3.27 2.61 -1.48
N SER A 50 3.97 3.63 -1.00
CA SER A 50 3.98 4.99 -1.50
C SER A 50 5.44 5.42 -1.71
N PRO A 51 5.72 6.56 -2.36
CA PRO A 51 7.08 7.08 -2.46
C PRO A 51 7.77 7.35 -1.12
N ALA A 52 7.00 7.67 -0.06
CA ALA A 52 7.53 8.07 1.25
C ALA A 52 7.59 6.92 2.27
N ALA A 53 6.65 5.97 2.18
CA ALA A 53 6.48 4.92 3.19
C ALA A 53 5.83 3.65 2.61
N ALA A 54 5.98 2.55 3.33
CA ALA A 54 5.29 1.29 3.08
C ALA A 54 4.59 0.80 4.36
N ALA A 55 3.50 0.06 4.18
CA ALA A 55 2.74 -0.56 5.26
C ALA A 55 2.18 -1.93 4.82
N PHE A 56 2.01 -2.82 5.78
CA PHE A 56 1.40 -4.12 5.57
C PHE A 56 0.11 -4.22 6.39
N TYR A 57 -0.94 -4.77 5.78
CA TYR A 57 -2.23 -4.98 6.43
C TYR A 57 -2.70 -6.40 6.18
N PRO A 58 -3.51 -6.97 7.10
CA PRO A 58 -4.34 -8.13 6.78
C PRO A 58 -5.24 -7.78 5.59
N LEU A 59 -5.50 -8.74 4.70
CA LEU A 59 -6.36 -8.53 3.53
C LEU A 59 -7.79 -8.13 3.95
N GLU A 60 -8.27 -8.64 5.09
CA GLU A 60 -9.55 -8.25 5.64
C GLU A 60 -9.50 -6.83 6.26
N GLY A 61 -10.36 -5.93 5.76
CA GLY A 61 -10.50 -4.58 6.31
C GLY A 61 -9.29 -3.66 6.08
N TRP A 62 -8.41 -4.01 5.14
CA TRP A 62 -7.19 -3.24 4.87
C TRP A 62 -7.46 -1.79 4.47
N THR A 63 -8.53 -1.55 3.72
CA THR A 63 -8.92 -0.23 3.20
C THR A 63 -9.22 0.75 4.34
N SER A 64 -9.96 0.33 5.36
CA SER A 64 -10.29 1.17 6.52
C SER A 64 -9.03 1.52 7.33
N ARG A 65 -8.11 0.57 7.50
CA ARG A 65 -6.83 0.79 8.19
C ARG A 65 -5.92 1.73 7.39
N PHE A 66 -5.87 1.52 6.08
CA PHE A 66 -5.16 2.38 5.14
C PHE A 66 -5.68 3.81 5.18
N LEU A 67 -7.00 4.02 5.08
CA LEU A 67 -7.60 5.35 5.13
C LEU A 67 -7.32 6.06 6.45
N ARG A 68 -7.32 5.34 7.57
CA ARG A 68 -6.89 5.88 8.86
C ARG A 68 -5.44 6.37 8.79
N HIS A 69 -4.50 5.54 8.34
CA HIS A 69 -3.10 5.95 8.19
C HIS A 69 -2.91 7.12 7.23
N LEU A 70 -3.65 7.13 6.12
CA LEU A 70 -3.64 8.23 5.17
C LEU A 70 -4.14 9.53 5.81
N HIS A 71 -5.23 9.48 6.59
CA HIS A 71 -5.76 10.63 7.32
C HIS A 71 -4.78 11.17 8.37
N HIS A 72 -4.04 10.28 9.06
CA HIS A 72 -2.99 10.67 10.01
C HIS A 72 -1.68 11.14 9.36
N GLY A 73 -1.59 11.14 8.03
CA GLY A 73 -0.40 11.59 7.30
C GLY A 73 0.78 10.62 7.36
N TYR A 74 0.55 9.33 7.63
CA TYR A 74 1.61 8.31 7.65
C TYR A 74 2.39 8.23 6.33
N PHE A 75 1.72 8.49 5.21
CA PHE A 75 2.30 8.47 3.87
C PHE A 75 2.78 9.84 3.40
N ASP A 76 2.76 10.87 4.26
CA ASP A 76 3.25 12.19 3.88
C ASP A 76 4.78 12.26 3.99
N PRO A 77 5.48 12.75 2.96
CA PRO A 77 6.94 12.84 2.94
C PRO A 77 7.50 13.73 4.06
N LYS A 78 6.69 14.65 4.60
CA LYS A 78 7.07 15.53 5.72
C LYS A 78 7.23 14.81 7.06
N ALA A 79 6.67 13.60 7.21
CA ALA A 79 6.81 12.80 8.43
C ALA A 79 8.22 12.22 8.60
N VAL A 80 9.01 12.10 7.53
CA VAL A 80 10.42 11.66 7.57
C VAL A 80 11.34 12.88 7.76
N THR A 81 11.12 13.64 8.84
CA THR A 81 12.16 14.53 9.36
C THR A 81 13.07 13.71 10.26
N ARG A 82 14.20 13.30 9.68
CA ARG A 82 15.35 12.59 10.26
C ARG A 82 15.58 12.94 11.75
N PRO A 83 15.78 11.98 12.67
CA PRO A 83 16.42 12.29 13.93
C PRO A 83 17.86 12.72 13.61
N VAL A 84 18.16 14.01 13.73
CA VAL A 84 19.52 14.51 13.88
C VAL A 84 20.07 13.82 15.13
N ARG A 85 20.97 12.85 14.95
CA ARG A 85 21.84 12.42 16.06
C ARG A 85 22.72 13.63 16.37
N PRO A 86 22.75 14.15 17.61
CA PRO A 86 23.77 15.11 17.98
C PRO A 86 25.12 14.41 17.85
N ALA A 87 26.02 14.99 17.06
CA ALA A 87 27.42 14.58 17.05
C ALA A 87 28.01 14.92 18.43
N ASN A 88 28.59 13.93 19.08
CA ASN A 88 29.42 14.11 20.26
C ASN A 88 30.83 13.62 19.92
#